data_AF-A0A9P4MIU7-F1
#
_entry.id   AF-A0A9P4MIU7-F1
#
_cell.length_a   1.000
_cell.length_b   1.000
_cell.length_c   1.000
_cell.angle_alpha   90.00
_cell.angle_beta   90.00
_cell.angle_gamma   90.00
#
_symmetry.space_group_name_H-M   'P 1'
#
loop_
_entity.id
_entity.type
_entity.pdbx_description
1 polymer ?
#
loop_
_entity_poly.entity_id
_entity_poly.type
_entity_poly.pdbx_seq_one_letter_code
_entity_poly.pdbx_strand_id
1 'polypeptide(L)'
;MALIGNMIHDATRGNPAIVNYDMFVAVFSMLSLLYLIPATLRDSFRVHPMLMVGLDVLNTLFFFCGAVATAAYLGAHSCGNNGYTESNFITNGANNRGKRCHEAQASTAFLFFGFAAFAVSAVLSALEGRSSGGLRGGVGGIRRGGPSMSQV
;
A
#
# COMPACT_ATOMS: atom_id res chain seq x y z
N MET A 1 -1.12 8.37 -4.67
CA MET A 1 0.32 8.73 -4.51
C MET A 1 0.82 9.74 -5.56
N ALA A 2 0.00 10.66 -6.05
CA ALA A 2 0.45 11.68 -7.01
C ALA A 2 1.45 12.68 -6.41
N LEU A 3 1.38 12.90 -5.08
CA LEU A 3 2.28 13.76 -4.32
C LEU A 3 3.75 13.31 -4.43
N ILE A 4 4.00 12.00 -4.44
CA ILE A 4 5.36 11.44 -4.59
C ILE A 4 5.91 11.70 -6.00
N GLY A 5 5.05 11.66 -7.02
CA GLY A 5 5.41 12.04 -8.39
C GLY A 5 5.73 13.53 -8.54
N ASN A 6 4.91 14.41 -7.92
CA ASN A 6 5.18 15.85 -7.87
C ASN A 6 6.50 16.16 -7.16
N MET A 7 6.76 15.44 -6.08
CA MET A 7 8.03 15.44 -5.39
C MET A 7 9.17 15.08 -6.37
N ILE A 8 9.11 13.96 -7.08
CA ILE A 8 10.17 13.60 -8.05
C ILE A 8 10.38 14.67 -9.14
N HIS A 9 9.31 15.32 -9.59
CA HIS A 9 9.37 16.38 -10.61
C HIS A 9 10.02 17.68 -10.11
N ASP A 10 9.77 18.07 -8.86
CA ASP A 10 10.34 19.28 -8.25
C ASP A 10 11.76 19.05 -7.68
N ALA A 11 12.42 17.96 -8.09
CA ALA A 11 13.74 17.58 -7.61
C ALA A 11 14.86 18.23 -8.45
N THR A 12 15.68 19.08 -7.82
CA THR A 12 16.75 19.83 -8.49
C THR A 12 18.16 19.33 -8.19
N ARG A 13 18.34 18.56 -7.11
CA ARG A 13 19.66 18.03 -6.67
C ARG A 13 19.69 16.51 -6.55
N GLY A 14 18.87 15.82 -7.34
CA GLY A 14 18.66 14.38 -7.27
C GLY A 14 17.54 13.99 -6.29
N ASN A 15 17.06 12.75 -6.43
CA ASN A 15 16.00 12.21 -5.60
C ASN A 15 16.57 11.24 -4.56
N PRO A 16 16.22 11.38 -3.27
CA PRO A 16 16.66 10.43 -2.25
C PRO A 16 16.05 9.05 -2.52
N ALA A 17 16.82 8.00 -2.24
CA ALA A 17 16.43 6.61 -2.53
C ALA A 17 15.09 6.22 -1.89
N ILE A 18 14.75 6.82 -0.75
CA ILE A 18 13.47 6.59 -0.05
C ILE A 18 12.26 7.02 -0.90
N VAL A 19 12.33 8.17 -1.58
CA VAL A 19 11.24 8.68 -2.43
C VAL A 19 11.06 7.77 -3.65
N ASN A 20 12.15 7.23 -4.19
CA ASN A 20 12.10 6.27 -5.29
C ASN A 20 11.49 4.93 -4.83
N TYR A 21 11.79 4.49 -3.61
CA TYR A 21 11.17 3.32 -3.02
C TYR A 21 9.65 3.51 -2.85
N ASP A 22 9.20 4.65 -2.32
CA ASP A 22 7.76 4.89 -2.16
C ASP A 22 7.02 4.96 -3.50
N MET A 23 7.68 5.48 -4.54
CA MET A 23 7.14 5.45 -5.90
C MET A 23 6.99 4.00 -6.41
N PHE A 24 7.97 3.14 -6.14
CA PHE A 24 7.86 1.70 -6.44
C PHE A 24 6.67 1.07 -5.69
N VAL A 25 6.52 1.33 -4.39
CA VAL A 25 5.38 0.81 -3.59
C VAL A 25 4.04 1.29 -4.16
N ALA A 26 3.96 2.55 -4.57
CA ALA A 26 2.77 3.13 -5.20
C ALA A 26 2.40 2.45 -6.52
N VAL A 27 3.38 2.20 -7.40
CA VAL A 27 3.15 1.53 -8.69
C VAL A 27 2.81 0.06 -8.48
N PHE A 28 3.55 -0.63 -7.60
CA PHE A 28 3.32 -2.04 -7.28
C PHE A 28 1.92 -2.27 -6.73
N SER A 29 1.45 -1.40 -5.84
CA SER A 29 0.08 -1.48 -5.30
C SER A 29 -1.00 -1.18 -6.32
N MET A 30 -0.76 -0.25 -7.25
CA MET A 30 -1.69 0.04 -8.34
C MET A 30 -1.83 -1.15 -9.30
N LEU A 31 -0.71 -1.78 -9.66
CA LEU A 31 -0.71 -3.04 -10.44
C LEU A 31 -1.37 -4.19 -9.69
N SER A 32 -1.13 -4.29 -8.39
CA SER A 32 -1.77 -5.30 -7.55
C SER A 32 -3.28 -5.12 -7.49
N LEU A 33 -3.77 -3.89 -7.34
CA LEU A 33 -5.20 -3.58 -7.35
C LEU A 33 -5.85 -3.88 -8.70
N LEU A 34 -5.17 -3.60 -9.81
CA LEU A 34 -5.64 -3.96 -11.15
C LEU A 34 -5.84 -5.48 -11.30
N TYR A 35 -5.10 -6.30 -10.56
CA TYR A 35 -5.30 -7.75 -10.51
C TYR A 35 -6.35 -8.17 -9.46
N LEU A 36 -6.32 -7.60 -8.26
CA LEU A 36 -7.22 -7.98 -7.15
C LEU A 36 -8.69 -7.62 -7.45
N ILE A 37 -8.97 -6.49 -8.09
CA ILE A 37 -10.34 -6.05 -8.43
C ILE A 37 -11.07 -7.06 -9.34
N PRO A 38 -10.54 -7.47 -10.51
CA PRO A 38 -11.21 -8.48 -11.32
C PRO A 38 -11.21 -9.86 -10.67
N ALA A 39 -10.19 -10.22 -9.88
CA ALA A 39 -10.12 -11.49 -9.17
C ALA A 39 -11.20 -11.65 -8.07
N THR A 40 -11.64 -10.53 -7.47
CA THR A 40 -12.76 -10.52 -6.51
C THR A 40 -14.13 -10.57 -7.20
N LEU A 41 -14.28 -9.96 -8.38
CA LEU A 41 -15.56 -9.88 -9.08
C LEU A 41 -15.89 -11.10 -9.96
N ARG A 42 -14.87 -11.87 -10.38
CA ARG A 42 -15.03 -13.00 -11.29
C ARG A 42 -14.26 -14.21 -10.75
N ASP A 43 -14.98 -15.23 -10.28
CA ASP A 43 -14.40 -16.51 -9.87
C ASP A 43 -13.56 -17.16 -11.00
N SER A 44 -13.91 -16.92 -12.27
CA SER A 44 -13.20 -17.44 -13.45
C SER A 44 -11.77 -16.93 -13.61
N PHE A 45 -11.41 -15.79 -12.99
CA PHE A 45 -10.04 -15.25 -13.03
C PHE A 45 -9.20 -15.66 -11.81
N ARG A 46 -9.75 -16.44 -10.87
CA ARG A 46 -8.96 -17.01 -9.76
C ARG A 46 -8.13 -18.19 -10.23
N VAL A 47 -7.03 -17.89 -10.91
CA VAL A 47 -6.07 -18.92 -11.36
C VAL A 47 -5.35 -19.54 -10.15
N HIS A 48 -4.99 -18.75 -9.13
CA HIS A 48 -4.41 -19.26 -7.87
C HIS A 48 -4.80 -18.42 -6.63
N PRO A 49 -5.54 -18.96 -5.64
CA PRO A 49 -5.90 -18.23 -4.41
C PRO A 49 -4.68 -17.81 -3.58
N MET A 50 -3.56 -18.52 -3.71
CA MET A 50 -2.31 -18.19 -3.04
C MET A 50 -1.67 -16.90 -3.58
N LEU A 51 -1.92 -16.55 -4.84
CA LEU A 51 -1.40 -15.34 -5.46
C LEU A 51 -2.11 -14.10 -4.90
N MET A 52 -3.42 -14.19 -4.63
CA MET A 52 -4.19 -13.10 -4.04
C MET A 52 -3.73 -12.76 -2.61
N VAL A 53 -3.57 -13.77 -1.75
CA VAL A 53 -3.04 -13.60 -0.39
C VAL A 53 -1.58 -13.14 -0.43
N GLY A 54 -0.77 -13.70 -1.34
CA GLY A 54 0.62 -13.29 -1.51
C GLY A 54 0.78 -11.82 -1.90
N LEU A 55 -0.03 -11.33 -2.84
CA LEU A 55 -0.04 -9.91 -3.22
C LEU A 55 -0.49 -9.01 -2.07
N ASP A 56 -1.51 -9.41 -1.30
CA ASP A 56 -1.97 -8.61 -0.14
C ASP A 56 -0.90 -8.50 0.95
N VAL A 57 -0.25 -9.61 1.29
CA VAL A 57 0.84 -9.63 2.28
C VAL A 57 2.04 -8.84 1.78
N LEU A 58 2.41 -8.98 0.51
CA LEU A 58 3.55 -8.29 -0.07
C LEU A 58 3.31 -6.76 -0.14
N ASN A 59 2.09 -6.34 -0.52
CA ASN A 59 1.70 -4.93 -0.43
C ASN A 59 1.76 -4.42 1.00
N THR A 60 1.21 -5.17 1.96
CA THR A 60 1.24 -4.79 3.38
C THR A 60 2.67 -4.55 3.86
N LEU A 61 3.59 -5.45 3.53
CA LEU A 61 5.00 -5.36 3.93
C LEU A 61 5.69 -4.14 3.27
N PHE A 62 5.49 -3.93 1.98
CA PHE A 62 6.08 -2.79 1.27
C PHE A 62 5.55 -1.44 1.77
N PHE A 63 4.24 -1.32 1.99
CA PHE A 63 3.68 -0.10 2.59
C PHE A 63 4.18 0.13 4.01
N PHE A 64 4.31 -0.92 4.81
CA PHE A 64 4.85 -0.80 6.17
C PHE A 64 6.30 -0.31 6.17
N CYS A 65 7.17 -0.93 5.37
CA CYS A 65 8.57 -0.53 5.25
C CYS A 65 8.70 0.92 4.74
N GLY A 66 7.91 1.30 3.72
CA GLY A 66 7.92 2.66 3.17
C GLY A 66 7.44 3.70 4.20
N ALA A 67 6.31 3.43 4.86
CA ALA A 67 5.75 4.32 5.88
C ALA A 67 6.71 4.56 7.05
N VAL A 68 7.31 3.50 7.59
CA VAL A 68 8.23 3.62 8.73
C VAL A 68 9.53 4.30 8.33
N ALA A 69 10.11 3.93 7.19
CA ALA A 69 11.36 4.52 6.74
C ALA A 69 11.19 6.01 6.38
N THR A 70 10.13 6.39 5.66
CA THR A 70 9.83 7.79 5.37
C THR A 70 9.57 8.61 6.62
N ALA A 71 8.82 8.06 7.59
CA ALA A 71 8.58 8.74 8.86
C ALA A 71 9.87 8.95 9.66
N ALA A 72 10.75 7.95 9.70
CA ALA A 72 12.03 8.03 10.41
C ALA A 72 12.98 9.07 9.79
N TYR A 73 13.06 9.13 8.46
CA TYR A 73 13.96 10.06 7.78
C TYR A 73 13.42 11.50 7.73
N LEU A 74 12.10 11.68 7.63
CA LEU A 74 11.51 13.02 7.65
C LEU A 74 11.63 13.59 9.07
N GLY A 75 11.15 12.85 10.08
CA GLY A 75 11.02 13.39 11.43
C GLY A 75 9.90 14.44 11.49
N ALA A 76 9.04 14.34 12.51
CA ALA A 76 7.88 15.20 12.65
C ALA A 76 8.29 16.62 13.10
N HIS A 77 8.77 17.44 12.15
CA HIS A 77 9.18 18.81 12.39
C HIS A 77 8.34 19.81 11.59
N SER A 78 8.35 21.07 12.03
CA SER A 78 7.64 22.14 11.35
C SER A 78 8.25 22.45 9.98
N CYS A 79 7.45 22.33 8.93
CA CYS A 79 7.83 22.68 7.56
C CYS A 79 8.06 24.19 7.34
N GLY A 80 7.72 25.04 8.32
CA GLY A 80 8.03 26.47 8.31
C GLY A 80 9.44 26.82 8.80
N ASN A 81 10.18 25.84 9.35
CA ASN A 81 11.54 26.07 9.82
C ASN A 81 12.55 25.88 8.69
N ASN A 82 13.10 26.98 8.16
CA ASN A 82 14.05 26.97 7.05
C ASN A 82 15.32 26.15 7.38
N GLY A 83 15.81 26.19 8.63
CA GLY A 83 16.99 25.40 9.03
C GLY A 83 16.76 23.89 8.96
N TYR A 84 15.58 23.42 9.38
CA TYR A 84 15.21 22.00 9.25
C TYR A 84 15.13 21.59 7.78
N THR A 85 14.43 22.37 6.95
CA THR A 85 14.23 22.02 5.54
C THR A 85 15.51 22.03 4.70
N GLU A 86 16.52 22.79 5.13
CA GLU A 86 17.88 22.79 4.55
C GLU A 86 18.74 21.63 5.07
N SER A 87 18.64 21.30 6.37
CA SER A 87 19.44 20.22 6.95
C SER A 87 18.99 18.82 6.54
N ASN A 88 17.70 18.64 6.22
CA ASN A 88 17.14 17.34 5.89
C ASN A 88 17.33 17.00 4.39
N PHE A 89 17.92 15.83 4.13
CA PHE A 89 18.23 15.35 2.79
C PHE A 89 16.99 15.06 1.93
N ILE A 90 15.81 14.86 2.54
CA ILE A 90 14.54 14.66 1.82
C ILE A 90 13.97 15.99 1.31
N THR A 91 14.11 17.08 2.07
CA THR A 91 13.47 18.37 1.78
C THR A 91 14.38 19.36 1.06
N ASN A 92 15.71 19.23 1.18
CA ASN A 92 16.69 20.16 0.57
C ASN A 92 16.74 20.06 -0.96
N GLY A 93 16.30 18.95 -1.56
CA GLY A 93 16.38 18.70 -3.00
C GLY A 93 15.41 19.50 -3.89
N ALA A 94 14.84 20.62 -3.43
CA ALA A 94 13.72 21.32 -4.10
C ALA A 94 13.91 22.82 -4.20
N ASN A 95 13.30 23.44 -5.21
CA ASN A 95 13.18 24.90 -5.28
C ASN A 95 12.29 25.43 -4.15
N ASN A 96 11.19 24.73 -3.84
CA ASN A 96 10.27 25.07 -2.76
C ASN A 96 10.28 24.02 -1.64
N ARG A 97 11.23 24.16 -0.71
CA ARG A 97 11.46 23.19 0.37
C ARG A 97 10.27 23.03 1.33
N GLY A 98 9.58 24.13 1.64
CA GLY A 98 8.38 24.09 2.50
C GLY A 98 7.23 23.30 1.88
N LYS A 99 6.99 23.47 0.57
CA LYS A 99 5.99 22.69 -0.18
C LYS A 99 6.33 21.20 -0.14
N ARG A 100 7.58 20.82 -0.41
CA ARG A 100 7.98 19.42 -0.38
C ARG A 100 7.94 18.77 0.99
N CYS A 101 8.23 19.52 2.05
CA CYS A 101 8.04 19.02 3.40
C CYS A 101 6.57 18.66 3.68
N HIS A 102 5.64 19.51 3.24
CA HIS A 102 4.21 19.25 3.40
C HIS A 102 3.73 18.08 2.54
N GLU A 103 4.21 17.97 1.29
CA GLU A 103 3.95 16.82 0.42
C GLU A 103 4.52 15.52 1.00
N ALA A 104 5.72 15.56 1.58
CA ALA A 104 6.34 14.42 2.24
C ALA A 104 5.52 13.97 3.46
N GLN A 105 5.11 14.89 4.33
CA GLN A 105 4.25 14.59 5.49
C GLN A 105 2.88 14.03 5.07
N ALA A 106 2.27 14.60 4.03
CA ALA A 106 1.03 14.07 3.49
C ALA A 106 1.25 12.65 2.93
N SER A 107 2.35 12.41 2.21
CA SER A 107 2.66 11.11 1.64
C SER A 107 2.91 10.03 2.70
N THR A 108 3.55 10.36 3.83
CA THR A 108 3.74 9.40 4.92
C THR A 108 2.41 8.97 5.53
N ALA A 109 1.47 9.91 5.72
CA ALA A 109 0.13 9.59 6.18
C ALA A 109 -0.59 8.66 5.20
N PHE A 110 -0.53 8.94 3.89
CA PHE A 110 -1.11 8.06 2.87
C PHE A 110 -0.46 6.66 2.85
N LEU A 111 0.84 6.55 3.11
CA LEU A 111 1.53 5.26 3.21
C LEU A 111 1.02 4.45 4.41
N PHE A 112 0.82 5.09 5.57
CA PHE A 112 0.23 4.44 6.75
C PHE A 112 -1.22 4.01 6.52
N PHE A 113 -2.03 4.83 5.84
CA PHE A 113 -3.39 4.46 5.46
C PHE A 113 -3.39 3.27 4.48
N GLY A 114 -2.50 3.27 3.48
CA GLY A 114 -2.31 2.14 2.56
C GLY A 114 -1.92 0.88 3.31
N PHE A 115 -0.94 0.96 4.21
CA PHE A 115 -0.56 -0.14 5.10
C PHE A 115 -1.77 -0.68 5.87
N ALA A 116 -2.53 0.18 6.55
CA ALA A 116 -3.67 -0.25 7.35
C ALA A 116 -4.74 -0.94 6.49
N ALA A 117 -5.04 -0.41 5.30
CA ALA A 117 -6.00 -1.00 4.37
C ALA A 117 -5.58 -2.40 3.92
N PHE A 118 -4.34 -2.56 3.44
CA PHE A 118 -3.83 -3.86 3.02
C PHE A 118 -3.63 -4.83 4.19
N ALA A 119 -3.26 -4.34 5.38
CA ALA A 119 -3.16 -5.17 6.57
C ALA A 119 -4.53 -5.74 6.99
N VAL A 120 -5.59 -4.93 6.96
CA VAL A 120 -6.95 -5.40 7.23
C VAL A 120 -7.38 -6.43 6.19
N SER A 121 -7.15 -6.17 4.90
CA SER A 121 -7.45 -7.14 3.83
C SER A 121 -6.69 -8.45 3.98
N ALA A 122 -5.40 -8.39 4.35
CA ALA A 122 -4.57 -9.57 4.59
C ALA A 122 -5.06 -10.38 5.81
N VAL A 123 -5.43 -9.71 6.90
CA VAL A 123 -5.97 -10.36 8.11
C VAL A 123 -7.31 -11.03 7.82
N LEU A 124 -8.22 -10.34 7.11
CA LEU A 124 -9.51 -10.92 6.71
C LEU A 124 -9.31 -12.15 5.82
N SER A 125 -8.42 -12.04 4.83
CA SER A 125 -8.06 -13.17 3.96
C SER A 125 -7.45 -14.34 4.73
N ALA A 126 -6.64 -14.08 5.76
CA ALA A 126 -6.05 -15.11 6.61
C ALA A 126 -7.07 -15.77 7.55
N LEU A 127 -8.03 -15.02 8.09
CA LEU A 127 -9.10 -15.54 8.94
C LEU A 127 -10.08 -16.42 8.15
N GLU A 128 -10.45 -16.02 6.94
CA GLU A 128 -11.24 -16.85 6.02
C GLU A 128 -10.52 -18.16 5.69
N GLY A 129 -9.20 -18.09 5.44
CA GLY A 129 -8.36 -19.27 5.19
C GLY A 129 -8.17 -20.20 6.40
N ARG A 130 -8.41 -19.73 7.63
CA ARG A 130 -8.24 -20.54 8.86
C ARG A 130 -9.54 -21.16 9.36
N SER A 131 -10.69 -20.57 9.04
CA SER A 131 -12.01 -21.15 9.37
C SER A 131 -12.42 -22.32 8.47
N SER A 132 -11.73 -22.51 7.35
CA SER A 132 -11.94 -23.59 6.41
C SER A 132 -10.66 -24.43 6.30
N GLY A 133 -10.70 -25.67 6.80
CA GLY A 133 -9.65 -26.67 6.59
C GLY A 133 -9.58 -27.12 5.12
N GLY A 134 -9.30 -26.20 4.20
CA GLY A 134 -9.19 -26.48 2.77
C GLY A 134 -9.21 -25.21 1.95
N LEU A 135 -8.16 -25.02 1.14
CA LEU A 135 -8.08 -24.10 0.02
C LEU A 135 -9.36 -24.11 -0.83
N ARG A 136 -10.31 -23.24 -0.50
CA ARG A 136 -11.47 -22.85 -1.31
C ARG A 136 -11.68 -21.37 -1.01
N GLY A 137 -11.02 -20.47 -1.71
CA GLY A 137 -11.49 -20.06 -3.03
C GLY A 137 -12.31 -18.79 -2.85
N GLY A 138 -11.60 -17.66 -2.88
CA GLY A 138 -11.97 -16.24 -2.82
C GLY A 138 -13.40 -15.74 -2.56
N VAL A 139 -13.42 -14.49 -2.10
CA VAL A 139 -14.55 -13.56 -2.01
C VAL A 139 -15.51 -13.73 -3.20
N GLY A 140 -16.62 -14.45 -2.98
CA GLY A 140 -17.58 -14.77 -4.03
C GLY A 140 -18.75 -15.60 -3.50
N GLY A 141 -19.74 -14.92 -2.91
CA GLY A 141 -21.10 -15.42 -2.89
C GLY A 141 -21.67 -15.73 -1.51
N ILE A 142 -22.56 -14.83 -1.09
CA ILE A 142 -23.76 -15.14 -0.32
C ILE A 142 -24.53 -16.25 -1.06
N ARG A 143 -24.18 -17.53 -0.83
CA ARG A 143 -24.95 -18.69 -1.31
C ARG A 143 -25.03 -19.76 -0.23
N ARG A 144 -25.91 -19.47 0.74
CA ARG A 144 -27.04 -20.33 1.12
C ARG A 144 -26.71 -21.82 1.16
N GLY A 145 -26.36 -22.31 2.35
CA GLY A 145 -26.53 -23.72 2.70
C GLY A 145 -27.97 -24.12 2.43
N GLY A 146 -28.20 -24.83 1.32
CA GLY A 146 -29.42 -25.57 1.07
C GLY A 146 -29.26 -26.97 1.69
N PRO A 147 -30.22 -27.45 2.48
CA PRO A 147 -30.11 -28.76 3.11
C PRO A 147 -30.09 -29.87 2.05
N SER A 148 -29.18 -30.84 2.22
CA SER A 148 -29.17 -32.06 1.42
C SER A 148 -30.35 -32.94 1.80
N MET A 149 -31.32 -33.10 0.91
CA MET A 149 -32.33 -34.15 1.03
C MET A 149 -31.73 -35.45 0.48
N SER A 150 -31.48 -36.42 1.35
CA SER A 150 -31.33 -37.82 0.95
C SER A 150 -32.70 -38.33 0.51
N GLN A 151 -32.88 -38.63 -0.77
CA GLN A 151 -33.99 -39.50 -1.19
C GLN A 151 -33.53 -40.95 -1.10
N VAL A 152 -34.33 -41.73 -0.39
CA VAL A 152 -34.39 -43.20 -0.41
C VAL A 152 -34.91 -43.70 -1.75
#